data_AF-A0A2E9E4E7-F1
#
_entry.id   AF-A0A2E9E4E7-F1
#
_cell.length_a   1.000
_cell.length_b   1.000
_cell.length_c   1.000
_cell.angle_alpha   90.00
_cell.angle_beta   90.00
_cell.angle_gamma   90.00
#
_symmetry.space_group_name_H-M   'P 1'
#
loop_
_entity.id
_entity.type
_entity.pdbx_description
1 polymer ?
#
loop_
_entity_poly.entity_id
_entity_poly.type
_entity_poly.pdbx_seq_one_letter_code
_entity_poly.pdbx_strand_id
1 'polypeptide(L)'
;MNVAMGTRIFGAWTASHTISELRNGIYLLVFLIVSIGLNVGKAVGADEICSGELTSKCLADLALHDASHVDDNHWRGLAHAAIASAELEFGDSAGALIDLDRASASIQLESNKFNQVEGLIRIAVTQAELGEFIAAEQNIARAAAIADVIILPDWRYWALSFLPRAKAKTCAFVEAKESIEESVISVKLIGDIVARASASTHIAAAQIEIGDPKGAMRTAERILQVVSKIDDEFWTTELLSEVALLQGRAGDIEGARASLAQALSIAKGIDASWRNWRLAKFALVEAQLYESILSRERISDLVEILYDDISDESLAGWRTFAFAYLSKALAIVEVRESGRVPSSLLSARQCA
;
A
#
# COMPACT_ATOMS: atom_id res chain seq x y z
N MET A 1 43.20 7.31 57.46
CA MET A 1 42.39 8.54 57.35
C MET A 1 42.33 8.93 55.88
N ASN A 2 41.11 8.86 55.32
CA ASN A 2 40.51 9.53 54.15
C ASN A 2 41.26 9.45 52.77
N VAL A 3 40.75 8.77 51.72
CA VAL A 3 39.51 8.98 50.88
C VAL A 3 39.63 10.30 50.08
N ALA A 4 39.53 10.40 48.75
CA ALA A 4 38.57 9.78 47.81
C ALA A 4 39.00 9.86 46.32
N MET A 5 38.39 8.97 45.50
CA MET A 5 37.76 9.12 44.16
C MET A 5 38.48 9.90 43.02
N GLY A 6 38.50 9.46 41.76
CA GLY A 6 37.76 8.37 41.12
C GLY A 6 38.08 8.23 39.62
N THR A 7 37.48 7.18 39.05
CA THR A 7 37.20 6.89 37.62
C THR A 7 38.37 6.52 36.68
N ARG A 8 38.46 5.20 36.45
CA ARG A 8 39.18 4.54 35.36
C ARG A 8 38.45 4.73 34.03
N ILE A 9 39.25 4.99 33.00
CA ILE A 9 38.92 4.99 31.58
C ILE A 9 38.67 3.54 31.14
N PHE A 10 37.46 3.22 30.66
CA PHE A 10 37.18 1.97 29.96
C PHE A 10 37.16 2.24 28.45
N GLY A 11 37.97 1.46 27.73
CA GLY A 11 38.10 1.50 26.28
C GLY A 11 36.95 0.79 25.56
N ALA A 12 36.75 1.26 24.32
CA ALA A 12 36.24 0.55 23.15
C ALA A 12 35.16 -0.54 23.39
N TRP A 13 33.91 -0.17 23.17
CA TRP A 13 32.85 -1.10 22.78
C TRP A 13 32.47 -0.86 21.32
N THR A 14 32.44 -1.94 20.57
CA THR A 14 32.16 -2.05 19.13
C THR A 14 30.75 -1.56 18.79
N ALA A 15 30.66 -0.61 17.86
CA ALA A 15 29.41 -0.18 17.25
C ALA A 15 28.92 -1.26 16.27
N SER A 16 28.21 -2.25 16.79
CA SER A 16 27.29 -3.11 16.02
C SER A 16 25.94 -3.13 16.72
N HIS A 17 25.26 -1.99 16.76
CA HIS A 17 23.82 -1.96 17.03
C HIS A 17 23.12 -1.84 15.68
N THR A 18 22.43 -2.92 15.33
CA THR A 18 21.67 -3.10 14.10
C THR A 18 20.48 -2.16 14.06
N ILE A 19 20.24 -1.58 12.89
CA ILE A 19 19.10 -0.71 12.53
C ILE A 19 17.73 -1.34 12.86
N SER A 20 17.65 -2.66 13.09
CA SER A 20 16.42 -3.36 13.51
C SER A 20 15.87 -2.88 14.85
N GLU A 21 16.72 -2.49 15.82
CA GLU A 21 16.25 -2.03 17.13
C GLU A 21 15.68 -0.60 17.09
N LEU A 22 16.22 0.26 16.23
CA LEU A 22 15.63 1.58 15.94
C LEU A 22 14.33 1.45 15.14
N ARG A 23 14.20 0.42 14.30
CA ARG A 23 12.97 0.14 13.55
C ARG A 23 11.83 -0.32 14.46
N ASN A 24 12.09 -1.20 15.42
CA ASN A 24 11.12 -1.58 16.45
C ASN A 24 10.81 -0.42 17.41
N GLY A 25 11.79 0.45 17.70
CA GLY A 25 11.59 1.63 18.55
C GLY A 25 10.63 2.66 17.99
N ILE A 26 10.57 2.86 16.66
CA ILE A 26 9.65 3.81 16.02
C ILE A 26 8.21 3.27 15.99
N TYR A 27 8.01 1.95 15.87
CA TYR A 27 6.67 1.35 15.92
C TYR A 27 6.15 1.15 17.36
N LEU A 28 7.03 0.98 18.36
CA LEU A 28 6.63 0.91 19.78
C LEU A 28 6.34 2.29 20.41
N LEU A 29 6.91 3.39 19.89
CA LEU A 29 6.69 4.73 20.45
C LEU A 29 5.36 5.38 20.05
N VAL A 30 4.60 4.77 19.13
CA VAL A 30 3.22 5.19 18.82
C VAL A 30 2.22 4.74 19.91
N PHE A 31 2.63 3.87 20.86
CA PHE A 31 1.71 3.26 21.84
C PHE A 31 1.87 3.73 23.30
N LEU A 32 2.39 4.93 23.56
CA LEU A 32 2.30 5.53 24.89
C LEU A 32 2.01 7.03 24.78
N ILE A 33 0.87 7.44 25.38
CA ILE A 33 0.20 8.76 25.46
C ILE A 33 -1.07 8.77 24.57
N VAL A 34 -2.32 8.85 25.02
CA VAL A 34 -2.96 9.11 26.33
C VAL A 34 -4.36 8.49 26.28
N SER A 35 -4.68 7.61 27.23
CA SER A 35 -6.06 7.42 27.69
C SER A 35 -6.43 8.63 28.54
N ILE A 36 -7.54 9.32 28.21
CA ILE A 36 -8.53 9.97 29.10
C ILE A 36 -9.32 10.97 28.26
N GLY A 37 -10.62 10.69 28.07
CA GLY A 37 -11.56 11.62 27.46
C GLY A 37 -12.75 10.94 26.78
N LEU A 38 -13.46 10.06 27.49
CA LEU A 38 -14.71 9.46 27.03
C LEU A 38 -15.71 10.53 26.59
N ASN A 39 -16.00 10.57 25.29
CA ASN A 39 -17.27 11.04 24.78
C ASN A 39 -17.86 9.87 23.98
N VAL A 40 -18.60 8.99 24.66
CA VAL A 40 -19.26 7.84 24.03
C VAL A 40 -20.43 8.38 23.19
N GLY A 41 -20.11 8.80 21.97
CA GLY A 41 -21.09 8.84 20.90
C GLY A 41 -21.70 7.44 20.74
N LYS A 42 -22.99 7.36 20.40
CA LYS A 42 -23.63 6.07 20.10
C LYS A 42 -22.78 5.33 19.06
N ALA A 43 -22.47 4.06 19.33
CA ALA A 43 -21.84 3.18 18.36
C ALA A 43 -22.73 3.12 17.11
N VAL A 44 -22.22 3.62 15.98
CA VAL A 44 -22.86 3.47 14.67
C VAL A 44 -22.62 2.03 14.24
N GLY A 45 -23.70 1.29 13.97
CA GLY A 45 -23.60 -0.10 13.49
C GLY A 45 -23.27 -0.14 12.00
N ALA A 46 -22.65 -1.22 11.53
CA ALA A 46 -22.41 -1.43 10.10
C ALA A 46 -23.72 -1.35 9.26
N ASP A 47 -24.86 -1.74 9.84
CA ASP A 47 -26.21 -1.63 9.25
C ASP A 47 -26.73 -0.19 9.12
N GLU A 48 -26.14 0.77 9.84
CA GLU A 48 -26.45 2.20 9.73
C GLU A 48 -25.60 2.88 8.65
N ILE A 49 -24.43 2.31 8.33
CA ILE A 49 -23.52 2.76 7.27
C ILE A 49 -23.88 2.09 5.93
N CYS A 50 -24.21 0.81 5.96
CA CYS A 50 -24.60 0.03 4.79
C CYS A 50 -26.11 -0.22 4.75
N SER A 51 -26.73 -0.06 3.58
CA SER A 51 -28.18 -0.28 3.38
C SER A 51 -28.63 -1.75 3.41
N GLY A 52 -27.97 -2.60 4.22
CA GLY A 52 -28.30 -4.02 4.44
C GLY A 52 -27.77 -5.04 3.44
N GLU A 53 -27.16 -4.62 2.32
CA GLU A 53 -26.52 -5.52 1.34
C GLU A 53 -25.02 -5.26 1.25
N LEU A 54 -24.21 -6.33 1.29
CA LEU A 54 -22.76 -6.25 1.14
C LEU A 54 -22.42 -5.94 -0.33
N THR A 55 -22.07 -4.69 -0.60
CA THR A 55 -21.69 -4.19 -1.93
C THR A 55 -20.31 -3.55 -1.89
N SER A 56 -19.68 -3.41 -3.06
CA SER A 56 -18.40 -2.67 -3.17
C SER A 56 -18.50 -1.25 -2.63
N LYS A 57 -19.64 -0.57 -2.84
CA LYS A 57 -19.94 0.75 -2.26
C LYS A 57 -20.06 0.72 -0.73
N CYS A 58 -20.80 -0.22 -0.15
CA CYS A 58 -20.90 -0.38 1.31
C CYS A 58 -19.50 -0.49 1.96
N LEU A 59 -18.62 -1.30 1.38
CA LEU A 59 -17.24 -1.43 1.86
C LEU A 59 -16.42 -0.13 1.73
N ALA A 60 -16.65 0.65 0.68
CA ALA A 60 -16.02 1.98 0.55
C ALA A 60 -16.55 2.96 1.62
N ASP A 61 -17.86 2.95 1.89
CA ASP A 61 -18.49 3.80 2.91
C ASP A 61 -17.97 3.46 4.33
N LEU A 62 -17.72 2.17 4.61
CA LEU A 62 -17.07 1.73 5.84
C LEU A 62 -15.61 2.17 5.94
N ALA A 63 -14.87 2.09 4.84
CA ALA A 63 -13.50 2.62 4.78
C ALA A 63 -13.48 4.13 5.02
N LEU A 64 -14.45 4.87 4.47
CA LEU A 64 -14.59 6.32 4.67
C LEU A 64 -14.89 6.68 6.12
N HIS A 65 -15.75 5.91 6.78
CA HIS A 65 -16.02 6.06 8.20
C HIS A 65 -14.71 5.98 8.99
N ASP A 66 -13.95 4.89 8.83
CA ASP A 66 -12.70 4.69 9.58
C ASP A 66 -11.61 5.68 9.20
N ALA A 67 -11.53 6.11 7.94
CA ALA A 67 -10.54 7.09 7.49
C ALA A 67 -10.63 8.41 8.27
N SER A 68 -11.83 8.79 8.72
CA SER A 68 -12.04 9.99 9.54
C SER A 68 -11.43 9.91 10.95
N HIS A 69 -11.16 8.70 11.43
CA HIS A 69 -10.54 8.41 12.73
C HIS A 69 -9.04 8.10 12.64
N VAL A 70 -8.44 8.14 11.44
CA VAL A 70 -6.99 7.97 11.29
C VAL A 70 -6.30 9.28 11.62
N ASP A 71 -5.44 9.32 12.65
CA ASP A 71 -4.77 10.54 13.10
C ASP A 71 -3.55 10.94 12.27
N ASP A 72 -2.77 9.96 11.81
CA ASP A 72 -1.54 10.20 11.06
C ASP A 72 -1.84 10.70 9.64
N ASN A 73 -1.23 11.84 9.26
CA ASN A 73 -1.50 12.51 8.00
C ASN A 73 -1.12 11.66 6.78
N HIS A 74 0.01 10.94 6.86
CA HIS A 74 0.43 10.05 5.79
C HIS A 74 -0.57 8.90 5.63
N TRP A 75 -0.88 8.18 6.71
CA TRP A 75 -1.83 7.05 6.64
C TRP A 75 -3.23 7.49 6.22
N ARG A 76 -3.74 8.62 6.72
CA ARG A 76 -5.02 9.20 6.29
C ARG A 76 -5.01 9.54 4.81
N GLY A 77 -3.92 10.15 4.32
CA GLY A 77 -3.76 10.46 2.90
C GLY A 77 -3.73 9.21 2.02
N LEU A 78 -3.03 8.16 2.44
CA LEU A 78 -2.98 6.89 1.73
C LEU A 78 -4.33 6.17 1.73
N ALA A 79 -5.06 6.24 2.83
CA ALA A 79 -6.39 5.67 2.98
C ALA A 79 -7.36 6.28 1.97
N HIS A 80 -7.48 7.61 1.93
CA HIS A 80 -8.36 8.28 0.97
C HIS A 80 -7.95 8.00 -0.49
N ALA A 81 -6.66 7.92 -0.80
CA ALA A 81 -6.21 7.53 -2.15
C ALA A 81 -6.59 6.08 -2.51
N ALA A 82 -6.59 5.16 -1.53
CA ALA A 82 -7.01 3.77 -1.72
C ALA A 82 -8.53 3.65 -1.89
N ILE A 83 -9.31 4.40 -1.11
CA ILE A 83 -10.76 4.50 -1.23
C ILE A 83 -11.15 5.04 -2.60
N ALA A 84 -10.56 6.16 -3.03
CA ALA A 84 -10.79 6.72 -4.36
C ALA A 84 -10.50 5.69 -5.47
N SER A 85 -9.41 4.92 -5.35
CA SER A 85 -9.08 3.88 -6.32
C SER A 85 -10.06 2.69 -6.29
N ALA A 86 -10.76 2.43 -5.18
CA ALA A 86 -11.85 1.46 -5.11
C ALA A 86 -13.14 2.02 -5.73
N GLU A 87 -13.47 3.29 -5.47
CA GLU A 87 -14.62 4.00 -6.04
C GLU A 87 -14.59 4.05 -7.57
N LEU A 88 -13.42 4.30 -8.16
CA LEU A 88 -13.23 4.22 -9.62
C LEU A 88 -13.51 2.83 -10.21
N GLU A 89 -13.37 1.76 -9.42
CA GLU A 89 -13.58 0.39 -9.88
C GLU A 89 -15.07 0.08 -10.07
N PHE A 90 -15.92 0.57 -9.16
CA PHE A 90 -17.38 0.45 -9.29
C PHE A 90 -18.05 1.66 -9.96
N GLY A 91 -17.26 2.64 -10.42
CA GLY A 91 -17.71 3.74 -11.29
C GLY A 91 -18.15 5.01 -10.56
N ASP A 92 -17.80 5.18 -9.28
CA ASP A 92 -18.08 6.38 -8.49
C ASP A 92 -16.95 7.42 -8.66
N SER A 93 -16.83 8.00 -9.86
CA SER A 93 -15.82 9.03 -10.13
C SER A 93 -16.00 10.30 -9.30
N ALA A 94 -17.22 10.59 -8.85
CA ALA A 94 -17.50 11.77 -8.04
C ALA A 94 -17.00 11.59 -6.60
N GLY A 95 -17.24 10.43 -5.99
CA GLY A 95 -16.62 10.04 -4.71
C GLY A 95 -15.10 10.09 -4.79
N ALA A 96 -14.53 9.47 -5.83
CA ALA A 96 -13.09 9.40 -6.01
C ALA A 96 -12.42 10.78 -6.05
N LEU A 97 -13.05 11.78 -6.69
CA LEU A 97 -12.54 13.16 -6.70
C LEU A 97 -12.53 13.79 -5.30
N ILE A 98 -13.61 13.61 -4.54
CA ILE A 98 -13.71 14.12 -3.16
C ILE A 98 -12.61 13.49 -2.29
N ASP A 99 -12.39 12.19 -2.42
CA ASP A 99 -11.38 11.50 -1.65
C ASP A 99 -9.95 11.82 -2.09
N LEU A 100 -9.71 12.12 -3.37
CA LEU A 100 -8.43 12.67 -3.82
C LEU A 100 -8.15 14.07 -3.23
N ASP A 101 -9.17 14.90 -3.03
CA ASP A 101 -9.02 16.18 -2.34
C ASP A 101 -8.70 15.99 -0.85
N ARG A 102 -9.37 15.05 -0.16
CA ARG A 102 -9.06 14.68 1.24
C ARG A 102 -7.65 14.11 1.39
N ALA A 103 -7.23 13.26 0.44
CA ALA A 103 -5.88 12.72 0.39
C ALA A 103 -4.86 13.85 0.24
N SER A 104 -5.08 14.76 -0.71
CA SER A 104 -4.20 15.91 -0.97
C SER A 104 -4.08 16.82 0.25
N ALA A 105 -5.19 17.11 0.93
CA ALA A 105 -5.20 17.92 2.15
C ALA A 105 -4.37 17.27 3.27
N SER A 106 -4.47 15.94 3.44
CA SER A 106 -3.70 15.21 4.44
C SER A 106 -2.20 15.20 4.11
N ILE A 107 -1.84 14.90 2.85
CA ILE A 107 -0.43 14.85 2.41
C ILE A 107 0.23 16.23 2.43
N GLN A 108 -0.53 17.33 2.26
CA GLN A 108 0.00 18.68 2.41
C GLN A 108 0.46 18.99 3.84
N LEU A 109 -0.14 18.35 4.84
CA LEU A 109 0.21 18.49 6.25
C LEU A 109 1.30 17.50 6.71
N GLU A 110 1.67 16.53 5.88
CA GLU A 110 2.73 15.58 6.18
C GLU A 110 4.08 16.30 6.20
N SER A 111 4.97 15.99 7.14
CA SER A 111 6.28 16.66 7.27
C SER A 111 7.43 15.78 6.81
N ASN A 112 7.27 14.45 6.88
CA ASN A 112 8.22 13.49 6.40
C ASN A 112 8.22 13.48 4.87
N LYS A 113 9.33 13.93 4.28
CA LYS A 113 9.51 14.02 2.82
C LYS A 113 9.29 12.69 2.09
N PHE A 114 9.71 11.56 2.67
CA PHE A 114 9.48 10.26 2.05
C PHE A 114 7.98 9.95 1.98
N ASN A 115 7.28 10.14 3.10
CA ASN A 115 5.83 9.94 3.20
C ASN A 115 5.05 10.88 2.27
N GLN A 116 5.51 12.14 2.13
CA GLN A 116 4.98 13.08 1.15
C GLN A 116 5.11 12.54 -0.28
N VAL A 117 6.29 12.02 -0.66
CA VAL A 117 6.50 11.47 -2.01
C VAL A 117 5.58 10.28 -2.26
N GLU A 118 5.49 9.34 -1.33
CA GLU A 118 4.59 8.19 -1.49
C GLU A 118 3.12 8.64 -1.65
N GLY A 119 2.66 9.56 -0.80
CA GLY A 119 1.31 10.08 -0.84
C GLY A 119 0.98 10.78 -2.17
N LEU A 120 1.86 11.68 -2.61
CA LEU A 120 1.71 12.38 -3.89
C LEU A 120 1.66 11.40 -5.07
N ILE A 121 2.46 10.32 -5.04
CA ILE A 121 2.47 9.33 -6.11
C ILE A 121 1.22 8.45 -6.09
N ARG A 122 0.72 8.05 -4.92
CA ARG A 122 -0.55 7.32 -4.83
C ARG A 122 -1.71 8.17 -5.36
N ILE A 123 -1.76 9.45 -5.01
CA ILE A 123 -2.74 10.41 -5.56
C ILE A 123 -2.59 10.52 -7.09
N ALA A 124 -1.37 10.69 -7.60
CA ALA A 124 -1.12 10.82 -9.04
C ALA A 124 -1.53 9.57 -9.83
N VAL A 125 -1.30 8.37 -9.31
CA VAL A 125 -1.75 7.11 -9.92
C VAL A 125 -3.27 7.09 -10.04
N THR A 126 -4.00 7.40 -8.97
CA THR A 126 -5.47 7.40 -8.99
C THR A 126 -6.04 8.54 -9.85
N GLN A 127 -5.40 9.72 -9.87
CA GLN A 127 -5.74 10.80 -10.80
C GLN A 127 -5.59 10.36 -12.26
N ALA A 128 -4.51 9.65 -12.58
CA ALA A 128 -4.31 9.12 -13.93
C ALA A 128 -5.36 8.03 -14.28
N GLU A 129 -5.76 7.19 -13.33
CA GLU A 129 -6.88 6.22 -13.51
C GLU A 129 -8.22 6.91 -13.80
N LEU A 130 -8.43 8.10 -13.24
CA LEU A 130 -9.60 8.95 -13.50
C LEU A 130 -9.50 9.73 -14.83
N GLY A 131 -8.31 9.85 -15.41
CA GLY A 131 -8.04 10.65 -16.61
C GLY A 131 -7.55 12.09 -16.35
N GLU A 132 -7.29 12.45 -15.08
CA GLU A 132 -6.78 13.76 -14.66
C GLU A 132 -5.26 13.88 -14.86
N PHE A 133 -4.79 13.67 -16.09
CA PHE A 133 -3.36 13.56 -16.40
C PHE A 133 -2.55 14.81 -16.04
N ILE A 134 -3.12 16.01 -16.21
CA ILE A 134 -2.42 17.26 -15.86
C ILE A 134 -2.17 17.33 -14.35
N ALA A 135 -3.18 16.99 -13.54
CA ALA A 135 -3.03 16.99 -12.08
C ALA A 135 -2.06 15.89 -11.62
N ALA A 136 -2.13 14.70 -12.24
CA ALA A 136 -1.20 13.60 -11.98
C ALA A 136 0.25 14.02 -12.24
N GLU A 137 0.54 14.63 -13.40
CA GLU A 137 1.88 15.10 -13.76
C GLU A 137 2.41 16.19 -12.80
N GLN A 138 1.53 17.09 -12.32
CA GLN A 138 1.91 18.06 -11.30
C GLN A 138 2.34 17.39 -9.99
N ASN A 139 1.60 16.36 -9.55
CA ASN A 139 1.95 15.61 -8.35
C ASN A 139 3.22 14.77 -8.54
N ILE A 140 3.45 14.19 -9.72
CA ILE A 140 4.70 13.49 -10.08
C ILE A 140 5.88 14.45 -10.02
N ALA A 141 5.78 15.64 -10.61
CA ALA A 141 6.84 16.64 -10.60
C ALA A 141 7.17 17.13 -9.18
N ARG A 142 6.15 17.36 -8.36
CA ARG A 142 6.31 17.71 -6.94
C ARG A 142 7.01 16.59 -6.16
N ALA A 143 6.56 15.35 -6.35
CA ALA A 143 7.15 14.17 -5.72
C ALA A 143 8.62 14.00 -6.10
N ALA A 144 8.98 14.17 -7.37
CA ALA A 144 10.38 14.12 -7.82
C ALA A 144 11.24 15.20 -7.16
N ALA A 145 10.77 16.45 -7.11
CA ALA A 145 11.48 17.55 -6.46
C ALA A 145 11.70 17.32 -4.95
N ILE A 146 10.70 16.74 -4.26
CA ILE A 146 10.83 16.39 -2.84
C ILE A 146 11.81 15.23 -2.65
N ALA A 147 11.75 14.20 -3.50
CA ALA A 147 12.65 13.06 -3.44
C ALA A 147 14.13 13.49 -3.60
N ASP A 148 14.42 14.46 -4.48
CA ASP A 148 15.77 14.95 -4.72
C ASP A 148 16.44 15.60 -3.50
N VAL A 149 15.65 16.12 -2.57
CA VAL A 149 16.13 16.75 -1.33
C VAL A 149 16.06 15.81 -0.12
N ILE A 150 15.79 14.51 -0.32
CA ILE A 150 15.94 13.48 0.71
C ILE A 150 17.44 13.19 0.87
N ILE A 151 17.95 13.40 2.09
CA ILE A 151 19.38 13.35 2.39
C ILE A 151 19.90 11.91 2.42
N LEU A 152 19.11 10.99 2.99
CA LEU A 152 19.52 9.59 3.14
C LEU A 152 19.38 8.86 1.80
N PRO A 153 20.48 8.33 1.22
CA PRO A 153 20.44 7.73 -0.12
C PRO A 153 19.45 6.58 -0.25
N ASP A 154 19.40 5.65 0.72
CA ASP A 154 18.45 4.52 0.70
C ASP A 154 17.00 5.01 0.61
N TRP A 155 16.63 6.00 1.42
CA TRP A 155 15.30 6.60 1.43
C TRP A 155 15.01 7.37 0.15
N ARG A 156 16.01 8.08 -0.39
CA ARG A 156 15.89 8.78 -1.67
C ARG A 156 15.64 7.81 -2.82
N TYR A 157 16.44 6.76 -2.95
CA TYR A 157 16.28 5.78 -4.02
C TYR A 157 14.97 5.00 -3.89
N TRP A 158 14.54 4.71 -2.66
CA TRP A 158 13.22 4.13 -2.45
C TRP A 158 12.10 5.10 -2.87
N ALA A 159 12.15 6.36 -2.45
CA ALA A 159 11.16 7.37 -2.87
C ALA A 159 11.09 7.54 -4.39
N LEU A 160 12.26 7.60 -5.06
CA LEU A 160 12.35 7.70 -6.52
C LEU A 160 11.77 6.46 -7.23
N SER A 161 11.79 5.28 -6.61
CA SER A 161 11.22 4.06 -7.20
C SER A 161 9.69 4.10 -7.38
N PHE A 162 9.01 5.04 -6.73
CA PHE A 162 7.56 5.23 -6.90
C PHE A 162 7.20 5.92 -8.22
N LEU A 163 8.07 6.83 -8.70
CA LEU A 163 7.81 7.69 -9.87
C LEU A 163 7.48 6.92 -11.17
N PRO A 164 8.20 5.84 -11.54
CA PRO A 164 8.00 5.18 -12.81
C PRO A 164 6.58 4.66 -12.99
N ARG A 165 5.95 4.16 -11.92
CA ARG A 165 4.57 3.63 -11.98
C ARG A 165 3.58 4.75 -12.26
N ALA A 166 3.72 5.91 -11.63
CA ALA A 166 2.84 7.04 -11.87
C ALA A 166 2.99 7.56 -13.30
N LYS A 167 4.23 7.75 -13.78
CA LYS A 167 4.50 8.13 -15.18
C LYS A 167 3.95 7.11 -16.18
N ALA A 168 4.01 5.82 -15.86
CA ALA A 168 3.47 4.78 -16.74
C ALA A 168 1.94 4.75 -16.78
N LYS A 169 1.27 5.27 -15.75
CA LYS A 169 -0.19 5.45 -15.73
C LYS A 169 -0.65 6.71 -16.45
N THR A 170 0.23 7.70 -16.62
CA THR A 170 -0.04 8.83 -17.52
C THR A 170 0.28 8.43 -18.96
N CYS A 171 -0.07 9.30 -19.91
CA CYS A 171 0.24 9.08 -21.33
C CYS A 171 1.70 9.39 -21.70
N ALA A 172 2.60 9.51 -20.72
CA ALA A 172 4.02 9.83 -20.88
C ALA A 172 4.92 8.58 -20.99
N PHE A 173 4.60 7.66 -21.91
CA PHE A 173 5.28 6.34 -22.00
C PHE A 173 6.80 6.41 -22.21
N VAL A 174 7.32 7.40 -22.94
CA VAL A 174 8.76 7.58 -23.16
C VAL A 174 9.45 7.93 -21.84
N GLU A 175 8.92 8.91 -21.11
CA GLU A 175 9.44 9.33 -19.80
C GLU A 175 9.29 8.23 -18.75
N ALA A 176 8.20 7.45 -18.81
CA ALA A 176 8.00 6.29 -17.96
C ALA A 176 9.08 5.24 -18.20
N LYS A 177 9.40 4.94 -19.46
CA LYS A 177 10.45 3.97 -19.81
C LYS A 177 11.83 4.42 -19.32
N GLU A 178 12.20 5.68 -19.54
CA GLU A 178 13.46 6.25 -19.05
C GLU A 178 13.53 6.15 -17.51
N SER A 179 12.43 6.52 -16.83
CA SER A 179 12.34 6.44 -15.37
C SER A 179 12.45 4.99 -14.85
N ILE A 180 11.90 4.01 -15.56
CA ILE A 180 12.08 2.58 -15.25
C ILE A 180 13.56 2.18 -15.37
N GLU A 181 14.23 2.55 -16.46
CA GLU A 181 15.64 2.20 -16.71
C GLU A 181 16.56 2.77 -15.62
N GLU A 182 16.35 4.03 -15.25
CA GLU A 182 17.06 4.69 -14.14
C GLU A 182 16.78 3.98 -12.80
N SER A 183 15.52 3.65 -12.52
CA SER A 183 15.12 3.04 -11.25
C SER A 183 15.66 1.62 -11.09
N VAL A 184 15.73 0.82 -12.16
CA VAL A 184 16.35 -0.53 -12.15
C VAL A 184 17.84 -0.46 -11.76
N ILE A 185 18.52 0.64 -12.08
CA ILE A 185 19.91 0.86 -11.71
C ILE A 185 19.99 1.35 -10.26
N SER A 186 19.26 2.40 -9.91
CA SER A 186 19.35 3.08 -8.62
C SER A 186 18.83 2.24 -7.45
N VAL A 187 17.82 1.39 -7.67
CA VAL A 187 17.28 0.50 -6.62
C VAL A 187 18.34 -0.43 -6.05
N LYS A 188 19.36 -0.81 -6.85
CA LYS A 188 20.47 -1.66 -6.40
C LYS A 188 21.35 -0.98 -5.35
N LEU A 189 21.27 0.34 -5.25
CA LEU A 189 22.04 1.14 -4.28
C LEU A 189 21.38 1.17 -2.90
N ILE A 190 20.12 0.73 -2.76
CA ILE A 190 19.43 0.64 -1.47
C ILE A 190 20.08 -0.49 -0.65
N GLY A 191 20.69 -0.15 0.48
CA GLY A 191 21.40 -1.11 1.34
C GLY A 191 20.48 -2.16 1.96
N ASP A 192 19.34 -1.73 2.52
CA ASP A 192 18.37 -2.63 3.14
C ASP A 192 17.67 -3.53 2.12
N ILE A 193 17.68 -4.85 2.35
CA ILE A 193 17.17 -5.83 1.40
C ILE A 193 15.65 -5.77 1.24
N VAL A 194 14.92 -5.45 2.32
CA VAL A 194 13.46 -5.38 2.32
C VAL A 194 13.01 -4.11 1.59
N ALA A 195 13.64 -2.97 1.89
CA ALA A 195 13.42 -1.72 1.18
C ALA A 195 13.74 -1.85 -0.31
N ARG A 196 14.84 -2.53 -0.67
CA ARG A 196 15.20 -2.81 -2.06
C ARG A 196 14.15 -3.67 -2.78
N ALA A 197 13.67 -4.72 -2.12
CA ALA A 197 12.63 -5.59 -2.66
C ALA A 197 11.31 -4.83 -2.83
N SER A 198 10.91 -4.03 -1.83
CA SER A 198 9.73 -3.17 -1.88
C SER A 198 9.82 -2.14 -3.01
N ALA A 199 10.92 -1.39 -3.11
CA ALA A 199 11.16 -0.46 -4.22
C ALA A 199 11.10 -1.16 -5.60
N SER A 200 11.54 -2.42 -5.68
CA SER A 200 11.49 -3.20 -6.92
C SER A 200 10.05 -3.60 -7.33
N THR A 201 9.09 -3.69 -6.40
CA THR A 201 7.68 -3.99 -6.76
C THR A 201 7.07 -2.84 -7.56
N HIS A 202 7.39 -1.58 -7.21
CA HIS A 202 6.93 -0.40 -7.94
C HIS A 202 7.48 -0.34 -9.37
N ILE A 203 8.75 -0.71 -9.55
CA ILE A 203 9.39 -0.82 -10.86
C ILE A 203 8.73 -1.91 -11.70
N ALA A 204 8.48 -3.09 -11.11
CA ALA A 204 7.79 -4.18 -11.79
C ALA A 204 6.37 -3.79 -12.20
N ALA A 205 5.64 -3.09 -11.34
CA ALA A 205 4.32 -2.56 -11.66
C ALA A 205 4.39 -1.61 -12.87
N ALA A 206 5.35 -0.67 -12.86
CA ALA A 206 5.56 0.25 -13.99
C ALA A 206 5.87 -0.49 -15.30
N GLN A 207 6.69 -1.55 -15.25
CA GLN A 207 7.00 -2.39 -16.40
C GLN A 207 5.72 -3.04 -16.98
N ILE A 208 4.80 -3.49 -16.14
CA ILE A 208 3.49 -4.01 -16.60
C ILE A 208 2.67 -2.91 -17.28
N GLU A 209 2.57 -1.73 -16.67
CA GLU A 209 1.78 -0.61 -17.22
C GLU A 209 2.26 -0.18 -18.62
N ILE A 210 3.58 -0.20 -18.87
CA ILE A 210 4.15 0.12 -20.20
C ILE A 210 4.17 -1.07 -21.17
N GLY A 211 3.58 -2.22 -20.81
CA GLY A 211 3.52 -3.39 -21.68
C GLY A 211 4.82 -4.22 -21.75
N ASP A 212 5.66 -4.20 -20.71
CA ASP A 212 6.83 -5.08 -20.54
C ASP A 212 6.62 -6.14 -19.43
N PRO A 213 5.72 -7.12 -19.62
CA PRO A 213 5.51 -8.19 -18.65
C PRO A 213 6.76 -9.07 -18.46
N LYS A 214 7.63 -9.19 -19.48
CA LYS A 214 8.89 -9.95 -19.36
C LYS A 214 9.90 -9.24 -18.47
N GLY A 215 9.97 -7.91 -18.51
CA GLY A 215 10.72 -7.09 -17.57
C GLY A 215 10.19 -7.25 -16.16
N ALA A 216 8.87 -7.12 -15.99
CA ALA A 216 8.20 -7.27 -14.71
C ALA A 216 8.48 -8.63 -14.06
N MET A 217 8.39 -9.73 -14.83
CA MET A 217 8.68 -11.08 -14.34
C MET A 217 10.14 -11.25 -13.89
N ARG A 218 11.11 -10.73 -14.64
CA ARG A 218 12.52 -10.73 -14.22
C ARG A 218 12.75 -9.94 -12.92
N THR A 219 11.99 -8.87 -12.71
CA THR A 219 12.03 -8.09 -11.47
C THR A 219 11.38 -8.87 -10.32
N ALA A 220 10.22 -9.49 -10.55
CA ALA A 220 9.52 -10.34 -9.58
C ALA A 220 10.37 -11.53 -9.12
N GLU A 221 11.06 -12.21 -10.04
CA GLU A 221 12.00 -13.30 -9.71
C GLU A 221 13.13 -12.84 -8.78
N ARG A 222 13.66 -11.63 -8.97
CA ARG A 222 14.68 -11.06 -8.08
C ARG A 222 14.12 -10.75 -6.69
N ILE A 223 12.86 -10.30 -6.62
CA ILE A 223 12.17 -10.07 -5.34
C ILE A 223 12.01 -11.41 -4.60
N LEU A 224 11.57 -12.47 -5.28
CA LEU A 224 11.45 -13.81 -4.69
C LEU A 224 12.77 -14.35 -4.12
N GLN A 225 13.90 -14.09 -4.79
CA GLN A 225 15.24 -14.44 -4.27
C GLN A 225 15.61 -13.69 -2.97
N VAL A 226 15.03 -12.51 -2.73
CA VAL A 226 15.20 -11.76 -1.49
C VAL A 226 14.24 -12.26 -0.43
N VAL A 227 12.98 -12.54 -0.80
CA VAL A 227 11.94 -13.07 0.10
C VAL A 227 12.42 -14.31 0.84
N SER A 228 13.16 -15.22 0.19
CA SER A 228 13.70 -16.43 0.82
C SER A 228 14.76 -16.16 1.91
N LYS A 229 15.15 -14.91 2.13
CA LYS A 229 16.18 -14.46 3.09
C LYS A 229 15.62 -13.52 4.15
N ILE A 230 14.31 -13.29 4.15
CA ILE A 230 13.64 -12.43 5.12
C ILE A 230 13.08 -13.34 6.23
N ASP A 231 13.52 -13.10 7.47
CA ASP A 231 13.02 -13.84 8.63
C ASP A 231 11.72 -13.26 9.21
N ASP A 232 11.39 -12.03 8.83
CA ASP A 232 10.21 -11.34 9.30
C ASP A 232 8.97 -11.76 8.49
N GLU A 233 8.03 -12.43 9.16
CA GLU A 233 6.82 -12.98 8.55
C GLU A 233 5.93 -11.89 7.93
N PHE A 234 5.88 -10.70 8.51
CA PHE A 234 5.09 -9.59 8.00
C PHE A 234 5.64 -9.10 6.66
N TRP A 235 6.95 -8.85 6.58
CA TRP A 235 7.58 -8.39 5.33
C TRP A 235 7.61 -9.48 4.26
N THR A 236 7.79 -10.73 4.65
CA THR A 236 7.74 -11.88 3.74
C THR A 236 6.35 -12.01 3.12
N THR A 237 5.30 -11.93 3.94
CA THR A 237 3.91 -11.99 3.50
C THR A 237 3.56 -10.82 2.58
N GLU A 238 4.01 -9.61 2.91
CA GLU A 238 3.73 -8.44 2.08
C GLU A 238 4.36 -8.55 0.69
N LEU A 239 5.66 -8.89 0.62
CA LEU A 239 6.36 -9.00 -0.65
C LEU A 239 5.82 -10.14 -1.51
N LEU A 240 5.46 -11.28 -0.91
CA LEU A 240 4.82 -12.38 -1.65
C LEU A 240 3.47 -11.97 -2.26
N SER A 241 2.69 -11.16 -1.53
CA SER A 241 1.41 -10.66 -2.04
C SER A 241 1.57 -9.69 -3.21
N GLU A 242 2.58 -8.81 -3.15
CA GLU A 242 2.94 -7.92 -4.26
C GLU A 242 3.45 -8.72 -5.46
N VAL A 243 4.29 -9.73 -5.24
CA VAL A 243 4.75 -10.61 -6.31
C VAL A 243 3.58 -11.36 -6.94
N ALA A 244 2.64 -11.89 -6.15
CA ALA A 244 1.45 -12.55 -6.67
C ALA A 244 0.62 -11.61 -7.56
N LEU A 245 0.42 -10.37 -7.11
CA LEU A 245 -0.24 -9.33 -7.89
C LEU A 245 0.47 -9.07 -9.22
N LEU A 246 1.80 -8.89 -9.19
CA LEU A 246 2.61 -8.63 -10.37
C LEU A 246 2.60 -9.80 -11.36
N GLN A 247 2.73 -11.04 -10.87
CA GLN A 247 2.66 -12.24 -11.69
C GLN A 247 1.30 -12.36 -12.38
N GLY A 248 0.21 -12.16 -11.63
CA GLY A 248 -1.15 -12.21 -12.16
C GLY A 248 -1.36 -11.19 -13.28
N ARG A 249 -0.94 -9.95 -13.03
CA ARG A 249 -1.02 -8.85 -14.00
C ARG A 249 -0.10 -9.06 -15.22
N ALA A 250 1.01 -9.78 -15.06
CA ALA A 250 1.89 -10.18 -16.17
C ALA A 250 1.41 -11.44 -16.91
N GLY A 251 0.33 -12.08 -16.46
CA GLY A 251 -0.27 -13.28 -17.06
C GLY A 251 0.27 -14.62 -16.52
N ASP A 252 1.15 -14.61 -15.52
CA ASP A 252 1.63 -15.81 -14.82
C ASP A 252 0.67 -16.19 -13.68
N ILE A 253 -0.50 -16.71 -14.04
CA ILE A 253 -1.57 -17.05 -13.07
C ILE A 253 -1.12 -18.15 -12.11
N GLU A 254 -0.39 -19.16 -12.60
CA GLU A 254 0.08 -20.27 -11.75
C GLU A 254 1.16 -19.81 -10.76
N GLY A 255 2.11 -18.97 -11.21
CA GLY A 255 3.08 -18.36 -10.31
C GLY A 255 2.42 -17.45 -9.27
N ALA A 256 1.42 -16.67 -9.67
CA ALA A 256 0.66 -15.82 -8.76
C ALA A 256 -0.05 -16.63 -7.67
N ARG A 257 -0.71 -17.74 -8.05
CA ARG A 257 -1.33 -18.68 -7.12
C ARG A 257 -0.32 -19.24 -6.12
N ALA A 258 0.85 -19.67 -6.60
CA ALA A 258 1.90 -20.22 -5.75
C ALA A 258 2.41 -19.18 -4.73
N SER A 259 2.70 -17.97 -5.18
CA SER A 259 3.14 -16.87 -4.32
C SER A 259 2.08 -16.48 -3.28
N LEU A 260 0.80 -16.41 -3.70
CA LEU A 260 -0.31 -16.09 -2.80
C LEU A 260 -0.56 -17.20 -1.77
N ALA A 261 -0.49 -18.47 -2.18
CA ALA A 261 -0.62 -19.61 -1.27
C ALA A 261 0.49 -19.63 -0.22
N GLN A 262 1.72 -19.27 -0.61
CA GLN A 262 2.83 -19.10 0.33
C GLN A 262 2.56 -17.94 1.31
N ALA A 263 2.09 -16.80 0.82
CA ALA A 263 1.74 -15.65 1.66
C ALA A 263 0.65 -16.01 2.68
N LEU A 264 -0.41 -16.70 2.24
CA LEU A 264 -1.50 -17.21 3.09
C LEU A 264 -1.00 -18.14 4.20
N SER A 265 -0.04 -19.02 3.90
CA SER A 265 0.54 -19.93 4.90
C SER A 265 1.29 -19.17 5.99
N ILE A 266 2.08 -18.16 5.60
CA ILE A 266 2.91 -17.37 6.53
C ILE A 266 2.05 -16.40 7.35
N ALA A 267 1.00 -15.83 6.74
CA ALA A 267 0.11 -14.89 7.42
C ALA A 267 -0.52 -15.44 8.72
N LYS A 268 -0.61 -16.76 8.87
CA LYS A 268 -1.09 -17.43 10.10
C LYS A 268 -0.23 -17.12 11.33
N GLY A 269 1.05 -16.79 11.16
CA GLY A 269 1.98 -16.41 12.23
C GLY A 269 1.94 -14.93 12.62
N ILE A 270 1.36 -14.07 11.76
CA ILE A 270 1.28 -12.63 11.99
C ILE A 270 0.18 -12.30 13.01
N ASP A 271 0.39 -11.28 13.85
CA ASP A 271 -0.65 -10.71 14.71
C ASP A 271 -1.98 -10.43 13.94
N ALA A 272 -3.11 -10.59 14.62
CA ALA A 272 -4.43 -10.60 14.00
C ALA A 272 -4.76 -9.30 13.23
N SER A 273 -4.39 -8.14 13.77
CA SER A 273 -4.69 -6.84 13.15
C SER A 273 -4.01 -6.71 11.78
N TRP A 274 -2.69 -6.91 11.76
CA TRP A 274 -1.89 -6.89 10.55
C TRP A 274 -2.27 -8.01 9.57
N ARG A 275 -2.59 -9.20 10.09
CA ARG A 275 -3.04 -10.33 9.29
C ARG A 275 -4.31 -10.00 8.52
N ASN A 276 -5.32 -9.44 9.16
CA ASN A 276 -6.61 -9.13 8.53
C ASN A 276 -6.43 -8.12 7.39
N TRP A 277 -5.60 -7.10 7.59
CA TRP A 277 -5.24 -6.17 6.52
C TRP A 277 -4.57 -6.90 5.33
N ARG A 278 -3.64 -7.83 5.59
CA ARG A 278 -3.00 -8.61 4.52
C ARG A 278 -4.00 -9.52 3.80
N LEU A 279 -4.87 -10.19 4.53
CA LEU A 279 -5.91 -11.04 3.94
C LEU A 279 -6.87 -10.24 3.04
N ALA A 280 -7.19 -8.99 3.38
CA ALA A 280 -7.99 -8.12 2.51
C ALA A 280 -7.30 -7.83 1.18
N LYS A 281 -5.98 -7.59 1.20
CA LYS A 281 -5.18 -7.46 -0.03
C LYS A 281 -5.14 -8.77 -0.83
N PHE A 282 -5.18 -9.92 -0.17
CA PHE A 282 -5.22 -11.21 -0.87
C PHE A 282 -6.53 -11.41 -1.61
N ALA A 283 -7.66 -10.96 -1.04
CA ALA A 283 -8.94 -10.98 -1.73
C ALA A 283 -8.89 -10.16 -3.04
N LEU A 284 -8.15 -9.04 -3.03
CA LEU A 284 -7.90 -8.24 -4.24
C LEU A 284 -7.04 -9.01 -5.26
N VAL A 285 -6.01 -9.74 -4.83
CA VAL A 285 -5.21 -10.58 -5.74
C VAL A 285 -6.08 -11.70 -6.34
N GLU A 286 -6.83 -12.43 -5.53
CA GLU A 286 -7.77 -13.48 -5.97
C GLU A 286 -8.78 -12.92 -6.99
N ALA A 287 -9.34 -11.73 -6.70
CA ALA A 287 -10.23 -11.03 -7.62
C ALA A 287 -9.53 -10.78 -8.96
N GLN A 288 -8.27 -10.36 -8.98
CA GLN A 288 -7.55 -10.11 -10.22
C GLN A 288 -7.19 -11.38 -11.00
N LEU A 289 -6.98 -12.51 -10.32
CA LEU A 289 -6.62 -13.81 -10.91
C LEU A 289 -7.79 -14.60 -11.53
N TYR A 290 -8.98 -14.01 -11.61
CA TYR A 290 -10.23 -14.67 -12.05
C TYR A 290 -10.76 -15.72 -11.05
N GLU A 291 -10.38 -15.58 -9.78
CA GLU A 291 -10.82 -16.46 -8.70
C GLU A 291 -11.97 -15.83 -7.92
N SER A 292 -13.05 -15.47 -8.64
CA SER A 292 -14.18 -14.73 -8.06
C SER A 292 -14.80 -15.42 -6.85
N ILE A 293 -14.89 -16.75 -6.85
CA ILE A 293 -15.45 -17.52 -5.73
C ILE A 293 -14.56 -17.39 -4.49
N LEU A 294 -13.26 -17.65 -4.62
CA LEU A 294 -12.30 -17.53 -3.51
C LEU A 294 -12.25 -16.11 -2.95
N SER A 295 -12.24 -15.12 -3.83
CA SER A 295 -12.28 -13.71 -3.44
C SER A 295 -13.53 -13.38 -2.65
N ARG A 296 -14.72 -13.82 -3.09
CA ARG A 296 -16.00 -13.60 -2.38
C ARG A 296 -16.02 -14.28 -1.02
N GLU A 297 -15.58 -15.53 -0.94
CA GLU A 297 -15.46 -16.25 0.34
C GLU A 297 -14.55 -15.48 1.31
N ARG A 298 -13.38 -15.05 0.84
CA ARG A 298 -12.44 -14.28 1.67
C ARG A 298 -13.00 -12.92 2.09
N ILE A 299 -13.72 -12.23 1.20
CA ILE A 299 -14.40 -10.97 1.52
C ILE A 299 -15.42 -11.22 2.62
N SER A 300 -16.28 -12.24 2.49
CA SER A 300 -17.30 -12.58 3.48
C SER A 300 -16.69 -12.88 4.85
N ASP A 301 -15.68 -13.77 4.89
CA ASP A 301 -15.00 -14.15 6.14
C ASP A 301 -14.37 -12.95 6.84
N LEU A 302 -13.75 -12.05 6.09
CA LEU A 302 -13.12 -10.86 6.66
C LEU A 302 -14.13 -9.82 7.09
N VAL A 303 -15.20 -9.61 6.33
CA VAL A 303 -16.25 -8.67 6.70
C VAL A 303 -16.86 -9.03 8.05
N GLU A 304 -17.15 -10.31 8.29
CA GLU A 304 -17.63 -10.78 9.59
C GLU A 304 -16.65 -10.43 10.72
N ILE A 305 -15.35 -10.64 10.52
CA ILE A 305 -14.30 -10.31 11.51
C ILE A 305 -14.16 -8.81 11.73
N LEU A 306 -14.24 -8.00 10.67
CA LEU A 306 -14.02 -6.55 10.73
C LEU A 306 -15.24 -5.81 11.28
N TYR A 307 -16.45 -6.37 11.15
CA TYR A 307 -17.70 -5.78 11.63
C TYR A 307 -17.86 -5.87 13.14
N ASP A 308 -17.35 -6.95 13.75
CA ASP A 308 -17.50 -7.21 15.19
C ASP A 308 -16.91 -6.12 16.08
N ASP A 309 -16.01 -5.27 15.56
CA ASP A 309 -15.38 -4.21 16.35
C ASP A 309 -15.26 -2.86 15.62
N ILE A 310 -16.30 -2.47 14.86
CA ILE A 310 -16.31 -1.18 14.14
C ILE A 310 -16.19 0.02 15.09
N SER A 311 -16.60 -0.15 16.35
CA SER A 311 -16.54 0.89 17.38
C SER A 311 -15.15 1.09 18.00
N ASP A 312 -14.22 0.15 17.83
CA ASP A 312 -12.85 0.35 18.30
C ASP A 312 -12.08 1.24 17.31
N GLU A 313 -11.97 2.51 17.66
CA GLU A 313 -11.24 3.53 16.91
C GLU A 313 -9.73 3.24 16.83
N SER A 314 -9.17 2.47 17.77
CA SER A 314 -7.74 2.12 17.74
C SER A 314 -7.36 1.23 16.55
N LEU A 315 -8.37 0.56 15.96
CA LEU A 315 -8.22 -0.31 14.80
C LEU A 315 -8.52 0.40 13.47
N ALA A 316 -9.02 1.64 13.51
CA ALA A 316 -9.47 2.38 12.33
C ALA A 316 -8.37 2.48 11.25
N GLY A 317 -7.11 2.65 11.65
CA GLY A 317 -5.97 2.74 10.73
C GLY A 317 -5.88 1.57 9.74
N TRP A 318 -5.74 0.34 10.23
CA TRP A 318 -5.58 -0.82 9.35
C TRP A 318 -6.92 -1.33 8.81
N ARG A 319 -8.03 -1.14 9.54
CA ARG A 319 -9.38 -1.51 9.10
C ARG A 319 -9.83 -0.69 7.88
N THR A 320 -9.48 0.60 7.82
CA THR A 320 -9.69 1.45 6.63
C THR A 320 -9.10 0.82 5.37
N PHE A 321 -7.83 0.40 5.41
CA PHE A 321 -7.19 -0.21 4.26
C PHE A 321 -7.75 -1.60 3.93
N ALA A 322 -8.15 -2.35 4.96
CA ALA A 322 -8.82 -3.63 4.74
C ALA A 322 -10.13 -3.41 3.96
N PHE A 323 -11.02 -2.54 4.43
CA PHE A 323 -12.27 -2.22 3.74
C PHE A 323 -12.06 -1.65 2.34
N ALA A 324 -11.08 -0.76 2.13
CA ALA A 324 -10.77 -0.24 0.80
C ALA A 324 -10.31 -1.35 -0.18
N TYR A 325 -9.48 -2.30 0.29
CA TYR A 325 -9.07 -3.44 -0.54
C TYR A 325 -10.22 -4.41 -0.82
N LEU A 326 -11.05 -4.70 0.18
CA LEU A 326 -12.24 -5.55 0.01
C LEU A 326 -13.25 -4.91 -0.95
N SER A 327 -13.46 -3.59 -0.83
CA SER A 327 -14.30 -2.81 -1.75
C SER A 327 -13.83 -2.95 -3.20
N LYS A 328 -12.53 -2.72 -3.44
CA LYS A 328 -11.94 -2.86 -4.77
C LYS A 328 -12.00 -4.30 -5.29
N ALA A 329 -11.72 -5.29 -4.43
CA ALA A 329 -11.81 -6.70 -4.79
C ALA A 329 -13.23 -7.08 -5.22
N LEU A 330 -14.24 -6.69 -4.43
CA LEU A 330 -15.65 -6.94 -4.72
C LEU A 330 -16.08 -6.25 -6.01
N ALA A 331 -15.67 -5.00 -6.22
CA ALA A 331 -15.95 -4.26 -7.46
C ALA A 331 -15.39 -4.98 -8.69
N ILE A 332 -14.15 -5.49 -8.63
CA ILE A 332 -13.55 -6.28 -9.72
C ILE A 332 -14.39 -7.52 -10.02
N VAL A 333 -14.86 -8.22 -9.00
CA VAL A 333 -15.69 -9.41 -9.15
C VAL A 333 -17.05 -9.06 -9.77
N GLU A 334 -17.76 -8.06 -9.23
CA GLU A 334 -19.07 -7.60 -9.72
C GLU A 334 -19.00 -7.10 -11.17
N VAL A 335 -17.97 -6.32 -11.52
CA VAL A 335 -17.76 -5.81 -12.88
C VAL A 335 -17.59 -6.97 -13.86
N ARG A 336 -16.84 -8.01 -13.50
CA ARG A 336 -16.65 -9.20 -14.35
C ARG A 336 -17.92 -10.02 -14.49
N GLU A 337 -18.67 -10.21 -13.41
CA GLU A 337 -19.97 -10.90 -13.45
C GLU A 337 -20.97 -10.17 -14.36
N SER A 338 -20.88 -8.84 -14.45
CA SER A 338 -21.63 -8.04 -15.40
C SER A 338 -21.12 -8.08 -16.85
N GLY A 339 -20.10 -8.91 -17.14
CA GLY A 339 -19.50 -9.06 -18.47
C GLY A 339 -18.61 -7.89 -18.91
N ARG A 340 -18.27 -6.98 -18.00
CA ARG A 340 -17.39 -5.82 -18.24
C ARG A 340 -15.96 -6.13 -17.81
N VAL A 341 -15.02 -5.36 -18.33
CA VAL A 341 -13.61 -5.43 -17.91
C VAL A 341 -13.39 -4.41 -16.78
N PRO A 342 -12.83 -4.82 -15.62
CA PRO A 342 -12.44 -3.94 -14.51
C PRO A 342 -11.58 -2.76 -14.96
N SER A 343 -11.84 -1.56 -14.46
CA SER A 343 -11.18 -0.32 -14.89
C SER A 343 -9.69 -0.33 -14.57
N SER A 344 -9.30 -0.84 -13.40
CA SER A 344 -7.90 -0.99 -13.00
C SER A 344 -7.10 -1.99 -13.86
N LEU A 345 -7.79 -2.86 -14.59
CA LEU A 345 -7.19 -3.88 -15.48
C LEU A 345 -7.18 -3.45 -16.95
N LEU A 346 -7.78 -2.32 -17.30
CA LEU A 346 -7.64 -1.75 -18.63
C LEU A 346 -6.21 -1.19 -18.77
N SER A 347 -5.38 -1.81 -19.61
CA SER A 347 -4.16 -1.17 -20.12
C SER A 347 -4.55 0.16 -20.74
N ALA A 348 -3.82 1.24 -20.47
CA ALA A 348 -4.08 2.64 -20.86
C ALA A 348 -4.77 2.81 -22.24
N ARG A 349 -6.10 2.58 -22.28
CA ARG A 349 -6.95 2.75 -23.48
C ARG A 349 -7.38 4.21 -23.64
N GLN A 350 -7.09 5.05 -22.65
CA GLN A 350 -7.50 6.45 -22.58
C GLN A 350 -6.45 7.42 -23.14
N CYS A 351 -5.31 6.93 -23.63
CA CYS A 351 -4.25 7.76 -24.21
C CYS A 351 -4.37 7.94 -25.74
N ALA A 352 -5.53 7.60 -26.32
CA ALA A 352 -5.79 7.64 -27.76
C ALA A 352 -6.66 8.84 -28.15
#